data_AF-A0A9W9AJ77-F1
#
_entry.id   AF-A0A9W9AJ77-F1
#
_cell.length_a   1.000
_cell.length_b   1.000
_cell.length_c   1.000
_cell.angle_alpha   90.00
_cell.angle_beta   90.00
_cell.angle_gamma   90.00
#
_symmetry.space_group_name_H-M   'P 1'
#
loop_
_entity.id
_entity.type
_entity.pdbx_description
1 polymer ?
#
loop_
_entity_poly.entity_id
_entity_poly.type
_entity_poly.pdbx_seq_one_letter_code
_entity_poly.pdbx_strand_id
1 'polypeptide(L)'
;PVFSRTRNAISSGSVFVDAIVDSIRKAAEVPHTPWFTLIPPVIGTRSQAHYASALCITLKTRSDLRRAKNLARYWKSSAKEGEKHKDVITPSGSTLSEMQGVLTEERQKAVDALWSKLKSGELPLRSTVVTQA
;
A
#
# COMPACT_ATOMS: atom_id res chain seq x y z
N PRO A 1 -13.85 17.14 4.23
CA PRO A 1 -13.01 16.24 3.41
C PRO A 1 -11.51 16.49 3.63
N VAL A 2 -10.70 15.43 3.75
CA VAL A 2 -9.24 15.54 4.03
C VAL A 2 -8.54 16.29 2.90
N PHE A 3 -8.71 15.83 1.65
CA PHE A 3 -8.01 16.38 0.49
C PHE A 3 -8.31 17.85 0.20
N SER A 4 -9.53 18.32 0.44
CA SER A 4 -9.87 19.75 0.28
C SER A 4 -9.16 20.61 1.33
N ARG A 5 -9.03 20.11 2.56
CA ARG A 5 -8.32 20.82 3.64
C ARG A 5 -6.82 20.85 3.36
N THR A 6 -6.26 19.73 2.92
CA THR A 6 -4.84 19.65 2.53
C THR A 6 -4.52 20.63 1.40
N ARG A 7 -5.35 20.66 0.35
CA ARG A 7 -5.16 21.56 -0.80
C ARG A 7 -5.13 23.02 -0.37
N ASN A 8 -6.03 23.41 0.53
CA ASN A 8 -6.09 24.78 1.04
C ASN A 8 -4.84 25.11 1.89
N ALA A 9 -4.39 24.17 2.72
CA ALA A 9 -3.19 24.35 3.56
C ALA A 9 -1.88 24.44 2.73
N ILE A 10 -1.76 23.64 1.67
CA ILE A 10 -0.64 23.74 0.72
C ILE A 10 -0.68 25.09 0.00
N SER A 11 -1.87 25.53 -0.41
CA SER A 11 -2.06 26.83 -1.08
C SER A 11 -1.73 28.01 -0.16
N SER A 12 -1.88 27.84 1.16
CA SER A 12 -1.44 28.82 2.17
C SER A 12 0.04 28.70 2.57
N GLY A 13 0.83 27.85 1.89
CA GLY A 13 2.27 27.73 2.10
C GLY A 13 2.72 26.68 3.11
N SER A 14 1.84 25.80 3.58
CA SER A 14 2.24 24.68 4.46
C SER A 14 2.93 23.56 3.68
N VAL A 15 3.89 22.89 4.33
CA VAL A 15 4.55 21.69 3.78
C VAL A 15 3.52 20.57 3.60
N PHE A 16 3.57 19.89 2.44
CA PHE A 16 2.58 18.87 2.04
C PHE A 16 2.37 17.79 3.11
N VAL A 17 3.47 17.26 3.67
CA VAL A 17 3.42 16.18 4.65
C VAL A 17 2.67 16.64 5.91
N ASP A 18 3.01 17.80 6.44
CA ASP A 18 2.38 18.35 7.64
C ASP A 18 0.92 18.68 7.40
N ALA A 19 0.61 19.31 6.25
CA ALA A 19 -0.75 19.63 5.84
C ALA A 19 -1.64 18.37 5.71
N ILE A 20 -1.10 17.27 5.18
CA ILE A 20 -1.81 15.99 5.10
C ILE A 20 -2.03 15.42 6.50
N VAL A 21 -0.97 15.30 7.29
CA VAL A 21 -1.04 14.68 8.62
C VAL A 21 -2.06 15.41 9.49
N ASP A 22 -2.06 16.74 9.49
CA ASP A 22 -3.01 17.53 10.26
C ASP A 22 -4.44 17.42 9.72
N SER A 23 -4.62 17.38 8.40
CA SER A 23 -5.95 17.21 7.81
C SER A 23 -6.57 15.84 8.12
N ILE A 24 -5.75 14.78 8.17
CA ILE A 24 -6.14 13.42 8.57
C ILE A 24 -6.45 13.38 10.07
N ARG A 25 -5.59 13.95 10.91
CA ARG A 25 -5.80 14.01 12.37
C ARG A 25 -7.14 14.68 12.70
N LYS A 26 -7.40 15.86 12.12
CA LYS A 26 -8.66 16.60 12.28
C LYS A 26 -9.88 15.89 11.68
N ALA A 27 -9.69 14.95 10.77
CA ALA A 27 -10.78 14.13 10.23
C ALA A 27 -11.05 12.92 11.13
N ALA A 28 -10.01 12.34 11.73
CA ALA A 28 -10.11 11.24 12.67
C ALA A 28 -10.69 11.65 14.03
N GLU A 29 -10.64 12.93 14.39
CA GLU A 29 -11.30 13.47 15.60
C GLU A 29 -12.83 13.54 15.48
N VAL A 30 -13.39 13.51 14.27
CA VAL A 30 -14.84 13.64 14.05
C VAL A 30 -15.50 12.26 14.17
N PRO A 31 -16.37 12.02 15.18
CA PRO A 31 -17.05 10.74 15.36
C PRO A 31 -17.88 10.36 14.13
N HIS A 32 -18.06 9.05 13.91
CA HIS A 32 -18.88 8.49 12.81
C HIS A 32 -18.42 8.81 11.38
N THR A 33 -17.20 9.34 11.20
CA THR A 33 -16.59 9.45 9.88
C THR A 33 -15.81 8.18 9.52
N PRO A 34 -15.65 7.86 8.22
CA PRO A 34 -14.80 6.73 7.82
C PRO A 34 -13.36 6.88 8.33
N TRP A 35 -12.89 8.12 8.53
CA TRP A 35 -11.56 8.40 9.08
C TRP A 35 -11.44 8.05 10.57
N PHE A 36 -12.52 8.22 11.35
CA PHE A 36 -12.59 7.76 12.74
C PHE A 36 -12.55 6.24 12.85
N THR A 37 -13.21 5.53 11.93
CA THR A 37 -13.17 4.06 11.88
C THR A 37 -11.81 3.52 11.42
N LEU A 38 -11.20 4.16 10.42
CA LEU A 38 -9.92 3.75 9.85
C LEU A 38 -8.73 4.04 10.77
N ILE A 39 -8.76 5.17 11.45
CA ILE A 39 -7.74 5.60 12.39
C ILE A 39 -8.47 5.86 13.69
N PRO A 40 -8.73 4.82 14.51
CA PRO A 40 -9.30 5.04 15.82
C PRO A 40 -8.39 6.06 16.53
N PRO A 41 -8.96 7.16 17.04
CA PRO A 41 -8.17 8.16 17.72
C PRO A 41 -7.41 7.44 18.84
N VAL A 42 -6.11 7.72 18.95
CA VAL A 42 -5.27 7.17 20.02
C VAL A 42 -5.69 7.87 21.32
N ILE A 43 -6.84 7.47 21.84
CA ILE A 43 -7.43 7.98 23.07
C ILE A 43 -7.02 6.99 24.16
N GLY A 44 -6.13 7.43 25.05
CA GLY A 44 -5.73 6.66 26.22
C GLY A 44 -4.22 6.46 26.34
N THR A 45 -3.80 6.06 27.53
CA THR A 45 -2.41 5.74 27.82
C THR A 45 -2.00 4.50 27.01
N ARG A 46 -0.89 4.60 26.28
CA ARG A 46 -0.31 3.42 25.62
C ARG A 46 0.16 2.45 26.69
N SER A 47 -0.43 1.26 26.73
CA SER A 47 0.06 0.19 27.59
C SER A 47 1.45 -0.26 27.15
N GLN A 48 2.22 -0.85 28.07
CA GLN A 48 3.53 -1.44 27.77
C GLN A 48 3.42 -2.49 26.64
N ALA A 49 2.31 -3.22 26.56
CA ALA A 49 2.03 -4.18 25.50
C ALA A 49 1.96 -3.53 24.11
N HIS A 50 1.39 -2.32 24.00
CA HIS A 50 1.34 -1.58 22.72
C HIS A 50 2.72 -1.13 22.26
N TYR A 51 3.61 -0.77 23.18
CA TYR A 51 5.00 -0.44 22.84
C TYR A 51 5.79 -1.67 22.40
N ALA A 52 5.62 -2.79 23.12
CA ALA A 52 6.24 -4.05 22.76
C ALA A 52 5.79 -4.53 21.37
N SER A 53 4.49 -4.45 21.06
CA SER A 53 3.97 -4.83 19.75
C SER A 53 4.49 -3.93 18.64
N ALA A 54 4.51 -2.61 18.83
CA ALA A 54 5.06 -1.67 17.86
C ALA A 54 6.56 -1.93 17.58
N LEU A 55 7.33 -2.25 18.62
CA LEU A 55 8.75 -2.58 18.50
C LEU A 55 8.94 -3.90 17.74
N CYS A 56 8.17 -4.94 18.08
CA CYS A 56 8.19 -6.22 17.37
C CYS A 56 7.86 -6.07 15.88
N ILE A 57 6.80 -5.31 15.56
CA ILE A 57 6.42 -5.02 14.18
C ILE A 57 7.58 -4.31 13.46
N THR A 58 8.14 -3.26 14.07
CA THR A 58 9.24 -2.49 13.48
C THR A 58 10.47 -3.38 13.20
N LEU A 59 10.86 -4.23 14.14
CA LEU A 59 11.98 -5.15 13.98
C LEU A 59 11.70 -6.19 12.89
N LYS A 60 10.49 -6.76 12.88
CA LYS A 60 10.06 -7.72 11.85
C LYS A 60 10.09 -7.10 10.46
N THR A 61 9.49 -5.92 10.28
CA THR A 61 9.49 -5.21 9.01
C THR A 61 10.90 -4.89 8.53
N ARG A 62 11.82 -4.51 9.44
CA ARG A 62 13.24 -4.29 9.08
C ARG A 62 13.91 -5.59 8.60
N SER A 63 13.64 -6.70 9.26
CA SER A 63 14.15 -8.02 8.87
C SER A 63 13.62 -8.42 7.48
N ASP A 64 12.31 -8.30 7.28
CA ASP A 64 11.65 -8.64 6.02
C ASP A 64 12.16 -7.78 4.86
N LEU A 65 12.37 -6.49 5.09
CA LEU A 65 12.93 -5.56 4.10
C LEU A 65 14.37 -5.93 3.73
N ARG A 66 15.20 -6.29 4.72
CA ARG A 66 16.57 -6.79 4.45
C ARG A 66 16.53 -8.07 3.62
N ARG A 67 15.66 -9.03 3.99
CA ARG A 67 15.49 -10.28 3.24
C ARG A 67 15.05 -10.02 1.81
N ALA A 68 14.05 -9.16 1.60
CA ALA A 68 13.58 -8.78 0.27
C ALA A 68 14.68 -8.12 -0.57
N LYS A 69 15.47 -7.21 0.02
CA LYS A 69 16.64 -6.61 -0.65
C LYS A 69 17.71 -7.63 -1.02
N ASN A 70 17.95 -8.62 -0.16
CA ASN A 70 18.92 -9.68 -0.44
C ASN A 70 18.44 -10.56 -1.60
N LEU A 71 17.17 -10.97 -1.59
CA LEU A 71 16.57 -11.73 -2.69
C LEU A 71 16.60 -10.95 -3.99
N ALA A 72 16.22 -9.67 -3.97
CA ALA A 72 16.27 -8.81 -5.15
C ALA A 72 17.69 -8.69 -5.71
N ARG A 73 18.70 -8.54 -4.84
CA ARG A 73 20.11 -8.51 -5.25
C ARG A 73 20.58 -9.84 -5.83
N TYR A 74 20.22 -10.95 -5.19
CA TYR A 74 20.54 -12.30 -5.67
C TYR A 74 20.01 -12.51 -7.08
N TRP A 75 18.70 -12.32 -7.28
CA TRP A 75 18.08 -12.49 -8.59
C TRP A 75 18.64 -11.52 -9.64
N LYS A 76 18.99 -10.29 -9.23
CA LYS A 76 19.68 -9.33 -10.12
C LYS A 76 21.09 -9.79 -10.50
N SER A 77 21.84 -10.43 -9.60
CA SER A 77 23.16 -10.99 -9.91
C SER A 77 23.02 -12.19 -10.84
N SER A 78 22.14 -13.14 -10.50
CA SER A 78 21.89 -14.33 -11.31
C SER A 78 21.42 -13.99 -12.73
N ALA A 79 20.58 -12.96 -12.88
CA ALA A 79 20.16 -12.48 -14.20
C ALA A 79 21.31 -11.87 -15.03
N LYS A 80 22.33 -11.31 -14.37
CA LYS A 80 23.50 -10.72 -15.04
C LYS A 80 24.59 -11.74 -15.40
N GLU A 81 24.73 -12.80 -14.61
CA GLU A 81 25.79 -13.81 -14.77
C GLU A 81 25.51 -14.82 -15.88
N GLY A 82 24.24 -15.05 -16.25
CA GLY A 82 23.92 -15.95 -17.36
C GLY A 82 24.16 -15.31 -18.73
N GLU A 83 25.15 -15.80 -19.49
CA GLU A 83 25.39 -15.34 -20.89
C GLU A 83 24.14 -15.39 -21.78
N LYS A 84 23.19 -16.29 -21.48
CA LYS A 84 21.89 -16.38 -22.18
C LYS A 84 20.97 -15.17 -22.01
N HIS A 85 21.21 -14.30 -21.03
CA HIS A 85 20.32 -13.18 -20.68
C HIS A 85 20.99 -11.81 -20.84
N LYS A 86 22.19 -11.77 -21.44
CA LYS A 86 22.99 -10.54 -21.62
C LYS A 86 22.25 -9.46 -22.42
N ASP A 87 21.41 -9.89 -23.37
CA ASP A 87 20.60 -9.03 -24.23
C ASP A 87 19.14 -8.91 -23.76
N VAL A 88 18.76 -9.57 -22.65
CA VAL A 88 17.42 -9.47 -22.08
C VAL A 88 17.34 -8.17 -21.27
N ILE A 89 16.98 -7.09 -21.96
CA ILE A 89 16.64 -5.82 -21.34
C ILE A 89 15.49 -6.09 -20.37
N THR A 90 15.77 -6.00 -19.06
CA THR A 90 14.72 -6.07 -18.06
C THR A 90 13.91 -4.79 -18.19
N PRO A 91 12.62 -4.85 -18.60
CA PRO A 91 11.81 -3.65 -18.70
C PRO A 91 11.76 -2.94 -17.34
N SER A 92 11.84 -1.61 -17.36
CA SER A 92 11.70 -0.82 -16.15
C SER A 92 10.31 -1.00 -15.54
N GLY A 93 10.13 -0.70 -14.25
CA GLY A 93 8.82 -0.85 -13.57
C GLY A 93 7.68 -0.10 -14.27
N SER A 94 7.98 1.04 -14.91
CA SER A 94 7.04 1.77 -15.76
C SER A 94 6.74 1.04 -17.07
N THR A 95 7.75 0.44 -17.71
CA THR A 95 7.59 -0.38 -18.92
C THR A 95 6.73 -1.62 -18.69
N LEU A 96 6.83 -2.24 -17.50
CA LEU A 96 5.96 -3.35 -17.11
C LEU A 96 4.49 -2.94 -16.90
N SER A 97 4.25 -1.72 -16.42
CA SER A 97 2.89 -1.20 -16.25
C SER A 97 2.23 -0.85 -17.59
N GLU A 98 3.04 -0.57 -18.61
CA GLU A 98 2.63 -0.24 -19.98
C GLU A 98 2.44 -1.50 -20.84
N MET A 99 3.04 -2.63 -20.45
CA MET A 99 2.78 -3.95 -21.01
C MET A 99 1.38 -4.45 -20.62
N GLN A 100 0.35 -3.90 -21.27
CA GLN A 100 -0.94 -4.55 -21.41
C GLN A 100 -0.75 -5.73 -22.38
N GLY A 101 -0.39 -6.89 -21.83
CA GLY A 101 -0.46 -8.13 -22.61
C GLY A 101 -1.89 -8.32 -23.10
N VAL A 102 -2.07 -8.58 -24.40
CA VAL A 102 -3.38 -8.94 -24.96
C VAL A 102 -3.85 -10.19 -24.25
N LEU A 103 -4.83 -10.03 -23.35
CA LEU A 103 -5.47 -11.15 -22.69
C LEU A 103 -6.33 -11.89 -23.71
N THR A 104 -6.31 -13.23 -23.67
CA THR A 104 -7.29 -14.02 -24.41
C THR A 104 -8.70 -13.64 -23.97
N GLU A 105 -9.68 -13.71 -24.87
CA GLU A 105 -11.05 -13.24 -24.59
C GLU A 105 -11.66 -13.88 -23.33
N GLU A 106 -11.36 -15.16 -23.08
CA GLU A 106 -11.79 -15.87 -21.88
C GLU A 106 -11.23 -15.25 -20.60
N ARG A 107 -9.95 -14.87 -20.61
CA ARG A 107 -9.29 -14.22 -19.47
C ARG A 107 -9.79 -12.82 -19.27
N GLN A 108 -10.04 -12.07 -20.35
CA GLN A 108 -10.60 -10.73 -20.25
C GLN A 108 -12.02 -10.78 -19.64
N LYS A 109 -12.88 -11.70 -20.10
CA LYS A 109 -14.21 -11.92 -19.50
C LYS A 109 -14.14 -12.28 -18.02
N ALA A 110 -13.18 -13.11 -17.62
CA ALA A 110 -12.99 -13.46 -16.22
C ALA A 110 -12.56 -12.25 -15.36
N VAL A 111 -11.67 -11.40 -15.88
CA VAL A 111 -11.25 -10.16 -15.22
C VAL A 111 -12.43 -9.18 -15.10
N ASP A 112 -13.20 -9.00 -16.16
CA ASP A 112 -14.35 -8.09 -16.17
C ASP A 112 -15.46 -8.56 -15.20
N ALA A 113 -15.68 -9.88 -15.10
CA ALA A 113 -16.59 -10.47 -14.13
C ALA A 113 -16.12 -10.24 -12.69
N LEU A 114 -14.83 -10.43 -12.41
CA LEU A 114 -14.24 -10.14 -11.09
C LEU A 114 -14.34 -8.66 -10.75
N TRP A 115 -14.11 -7.77 -11.71
CA TRP A 115 -14.22 -6.33 -11.52
C TRP A 115 -15.65 -5.89 -11.23
N SER A 116 -16.62 -6.51 -11.89
CA SER A 116 -18.05 -6.28 -11.66
C SER A 116 -18.46 -6.72 -10.26
N LYS A 117 -17.99 -7.90 -9.80
CA LYS A 117 -18.21 -8.41 -8.43
C LYS A 117 -17.54 -7.57 -7.35
N LEU A 118 -16.39 -6.96 -7.66
CA LEU A 118 -15.73 -6.03 -6.74
C LEU A 118 -16.53 -4.73 -6.60
N LYS A 119 -17.04 -4.19 -7.71
CA LYS A 119 -17.87 -2.96 -7.71
C LYS A 119 -19.22 -3.17 -7.04
N SER A 120 -19.81 -4.35 -7.17
CA SER A 120 -21.07 -4.70 -6.49
C SER A 120 -20.89 -4.98 -5.00
N GLY A 121 -19.64 -5.10 -4.52
CA GLY A 121 -19.33 -5.39 -3.12
C GLY A 121 -19.48 -6.86 -2.71
N GLU A 122 -19.71 -7.76 -3.66
CA GLU A 122 -19.73 -9.21 -3.41
C GLU A 122 -18.34 -9.73 -3.02
N LEU A 123 -17.28 -9.13 -3.57
CA LEU A 123 -15.91 -9.42 -3.20
C LEU A 123 -15.40 -8.37 -2.20
N PRO A 124 -14.87 -8.78 -1.03
CA PRO A 124 -14.29 -7.84 -0.11
C PRO A 124 -13.04 -7.20 -0.74
N LEU A 125 -12.93 -5.87 -0.59
CA LEU A 125 -11.68 -5.18 -0.89
C LEU A 125 -10.58 -5.79 -0.04
N ARG A 126 -9.59 -6.41 -0.68
CA ARG A 126 -8.46 -7.12 -0.04
C ARG A 126 -7.56 -6.25 0.87
N SER A 127 -7.94 -5.01 1.15
CA SER A 127 -7.32 -4.19 2.19
C SER A 127 -7.71 -4.62 3.61
N THR A 128 -8.76 -5.43 3.78
CA THR A 128 -9.06 -6.03 5.09
C THR A 128 -8.23 -7.29 5.26
N VAL A 129 -7.17 -7.22 6.08
CA VAL A 129 -6.57 -8.40 6.70
C VAL A 129 -7.68 -9.09 7.47
N VAL A 130 -8.09 -10.27 7.02
CA VAL A 130 -9.04 -11.13 7.75
C VAL A 130 -8.34 -11.55 9.03
N THR A 131 -8.62 -10.88 10.14
CA THR A 131 -8.39 -11.44 11.47
C THR A 131 -9.40 -12.58 11.63
N GLN A 132 -8.93 -13.82 11.45
CA GLN A 132 -9.68 -15.00 11.85
C GLN A 132 -9.81 -15.00 13.38
N ALA A 133 -11.03 -15.28 13.84
CA ALA A 133 -11.37 -15.52 15.24
C ALA A 133 -10.89 -16.91 15.69
#